data_AF-A0A8J4YAT3-F1
#
_entry.id   AF-A0A8J4YAT3-F1
#
_cell.length_a   1.000
_cell.length_b   1.000
_cell.length_c   1.000
_cell.angle_alpha   90.00
_cell.angle_beta   90.00
_cell.angle_gamma   90.00
#
_symmetry.space_group_name_H-M   'P 1'
#
loop_
_entity.id
_entity.type
_entity.pdbx_description
1 polymer ?
#
loop_
_entity_poly.entity_id
_entity_poly.type
_entity_poly.pdbx_seq_one_letter_code
_entity_poly.pdbx_strand_id
1 'polypeptide(L)'
;MTDDDDIIKQTTKLLVVGNTLQRKFSYCCREVKMELFRSHYYSIYCNSLWSRFRVATLNRLKVCHNDILKRLLGLPRWCSSSLAFARNGVNSLDVDPLTLRVQFKE
;
A
#
# COMPACT_ATOMS: atom_id res chain seq x y z
N MET A 1 1.99 -20.53 -10.42
CA MET A 1 1.82 -19.39 -9.51
C MET A 1 1.32 -18.25 -10.36
N THR A 2 0.10 -17.77 -10.09
CA THR A 2 -0.48 -16.65 -10.83
C THR A 2 -0.15 -15.37 -10.07
N ASP A 3 0.10 -14.24 -10.75
CA ASP A 3 0.41 -12.96 -10.10
C ASP A 3 -0.63 -12.58 -9.03
N ASP A 4 -1.90 -12.96 -9.22
CA ASP A 4 -2.96 -12.78 -8.22
C ASP A 4 -2.66 -13.43 -6.87
N ASP A 5 -2.10 -14.65 -6.85
CA ASP A 5 -1.76 -15.36 -5.59
C ASP A 5 -0.63 -14.63 -4.86
N ASP A 6 0.36 -14.12 -5.60
CA ASP A 6 1.45 -13.34 -5.04
C ASP A 6 0.95 -11.99 -4.50
N ILE A 7 0.03 -11.32 -5.18
CA ILE A 7 -0.61 -10.08 -4.69
C ILE A 7 -1.39 -10.36 -3.40
N ILE A 8 -2.13 -11.46 -3.32
CA ILE A 8 -2.86 -11.85 -2.10
C ILE A 8 -1.89 -12.13 -0.96
N LYS A 9 -0.78 -12.83 -1.24
CA LYS A 9 0.26 -13.11 -0.25
C LYS A 9 0.91 -11.82 0.27
N GLN A 10 1.22 -10.87 -0.62
CA GLN A 10 1.74 -9.57 -0.22
C GLN A 10 0.70 -8.78 0.58
N THR A 11 -0.57 -8.80 0.18
CA THR A 11 -1.67 -8.15 0.92
C THR A 11 -1.79 -8.71 2.35
N THR A 12 -1.70 -10.02 2.50
CA THR A 12 -1.75 -10.68 3.82
C THR A 12 -0.55 -10.27 4.68
N LYS A 13 0.65 -10.29 4.10
CA LYS A 13 1.88 -9.83 4.77
C LYS A 13 1.73 -8.39 5.24
N LEU A 14 1.16 -7.51 4.42
CA LEU A 14 0.90 -6.12 4.75
C LEU A 14 -0.01 -5.96 5.96
N LEU A 15 -1.12 -6.70 6.00
CA LEU A 15 -2.05 -6.63 7.12
C LEU A 15 -1.37 -7.06 8.44
N VAL A 16 -0.55 -8.11 8.40
CA VAL A 16 0.21 -8.58 9.57
C VAL A 16 1.22 -7.53 10.03
N VAL A 17 2.02 -6.99 9.10
CA VAL A 17 3.02 -5.96 9.41
C VAL A 17 2.34 -4.68 9.91
N GLY A 18 1.28 -4.21 9.26
CA GLY A 18 0.52 -3.03 9.66
C GLY A 18 -0.02 -3.12 11.09
N ASN A 19 -0.63 -4.26 11.44
CA ASN A 19 -1.10 -4.50 12.81
C ASN A 19 0.06 -4.58 13.81
N THR A 20 1.19 -5.15 13.41
CA THR A 20 2.39 -5.24 14.25
C THR A 20 2.97 -3.86 14.52
N LEU A 21 3.09 -3.03 13.48
CA LEU A 21 3.57 -1.66 13.59
C LEU A 21 2.65 -0.82 14.48
N GLN A 22 1.33 -0.94 14.28
CA GLN A 22 0.35 -0.23 15.10
C GLN A 22 0.47 -0.59 16.58
N ARG A 23 0.68 -1.88 16.92
CA ARG A 23 0.79 -2.33 18.31
C ARG A 23 2.13 -1.97 18.96
N LYS A 24 3.24 -2.15 18.23
CA LYS A 24 4.60 -1.97 18.77
C LYS A 24 5.05 -0.51 18.77
N PHE A 25 4.63 0.26 17.78
CA PHE A 25 5.07 1.65 17.57
C PHE A 25 3.91 2.65 17.74
N SER A 26 2.88 2.31 18.52
CA SER A 26 1.75 3.20 18.82
C SER A 26 2.20 4.53 19.42
N TYR A 27 3.14 4.49 20.36
CA TYR A 27 3.66 5.64 21.11
C TYR A 27 4.80 6.39 20.39
N CYS A 28 5.26 5.92 19.23
CA CYS A 28 6.36 6.56 18.53
C CYS A 28 5.92 7.86 17.83
N CYS A 29 6.90 8.75 17.65
CA CYS A 29 6.75 9.99 16.87
C CYS A 29 6.30 9.68 15.44
N ARG A 30 5.62 10.65 14.83
CA ARG A 30 5.06 10.51 13.48
C ARG A 30 6.16 10.23 12.44
N GLU A 31 7.32 10.84 12.59
CA GLU A 31 8.47 10.73 11.70
C GLU A 31 8.99 9.29 11.67
N VAL A 32 9.13 8.65 12.84
CA VAL A 32 9.55 7.25 12.96
C VAL A 32 8.52 6.31 12.33
N LYS A 33 7.22 6.57 12.54
CA LYS A 33 6.14 5.81 11.91
C LYS A 33 6.21 5.91 10.38
N MET A 34 6.48 7.09 9.85
CA MET A 34 6.64 7.30 8.41
C MET A 34 7.85 6.56 7.85
N GLU A 35 8.97 6.54 8.57
CA GLU A 35 10.19 5.87 8.10
C GLU A 35 10.06 4.33 8.14
N LEU A 36 9.40 3.81 9.17
CA LEU A 36 9.00 2.39 9.22
C LEU A 36 8.03 2.05 8.07
N PHE A 37 7.11 2.96 7.77
CA PHE A 37 6.21 2.80 6.63
C PHE A 37 6.97 2.84 5.29
N ARG A 38 8.00 3.67 5.12
CA ARG A 38 8.78 3.66 3.87
C ARG A 38 9.61 2.39 3.73
N SER A 39 10.31 1.98 4.78
CA SER A 39 11.22 0.82 4.73
C SER A 39 10.48 -0.51 4.51
N HIS A 40 9.34 -0.73 5.19
CA HIS A 40 8.59 -1.98 5.04
C HIS A 40 7.84 -2.08 3.71
N TYR A 41 7.44 -0.96 3.12
CA TYR A 41 6.54 -0.94 1.97
C TYR A 41 7.27 -0.71 0.65
N TYR A 42 8.61 -0.51 0.69
CA TYR A 42 9.44 -0.38 -0.50
C TYR A 42 9.32 -1.57 -1.46
N SER A 43 9.14 -2.79 -0.92
CA SER A 43 8.96 -4.00 -1.72
C SER A 43 7.69 -4.01 -2.58
N ILE A 44 6.72 -3.13 -2.27
CA ILE A 44 5.46 -2.97 -3.02
C ILE A 44 5.61 -1.91 -4.11
N TYR A 45 6.75 -1.23 -4.24
CA TYR A 45 7.01 -0.45 -5.46
C TYR A 45 7.57 -1.33 -6.58
N CYS A 46 7.98 -2.57 -6.29
CA CYS A 46 8.35 -3.58 -7.29
C CYS A 46 7.15 -4.20 -8.03
N ASN A 47 5.94 -3.65 -7.85
CA ASN A 47 4.70 -4.13 -8.49
C ASN A 47 4.71 -3.99 -10.01
N SER A 48 5.68 -3.27 -10.60
CA SER A 48 5.89 -3.17 -12.05
C SER A 48 6.18 -4.53 -12.70
N LEU A 49 6.53 -5.56 -11.92
CA LEU A 49 6.75 -6.92 -12.39
C LEU A 49 5.44 -7.71 -12.57
N TRP A 50 4.34 -7.29 -11.93
CA TRP A 50 3.05 -7.93 -12.13
C TRP A 50 2.48 -7.47 -13.46
N SER A 51 2.21 -8.42 -14.35
CA SER A 51 1.72 -8.14 -15.70
C SER A 51 0.34 -8.74 -15.94
N ARG A 52 0.01 -9.84 -15.25
CA ARG A 52 -1.23 -10.60 -15.46
C ARG A 52 -1.96 -10.83 -14.15
N PHE A 53 -2.63 -9.78 -13.67
CA PHE A 53 -3.43 -9.81 -12.45
C PHE A 53 -4.83 -9.23 -12.66
N ARG A 54 -5.75 -9.57 -11.76
CA ARG A 54 -7.07 -8.94 -11.73
C ARG A 54 -6.97 -7.57 -11.06
N VAL A 55 -7.56 -6.57 -11.71
CA VAL A 55 -7.67 -5.20 -11.17
C VAL A 55 -8.32 -5.20 -9.77
N ALA A 56 -9.27 -6.10 -9.51
CA ALA A 56 -9.89 -6.25 -8.20
C ALA A 56 -8.89 -6.63 -7.09
N THR A 57 -7.96 -7.56 -7.37
CA THR A 57 -6.93 -7.99 -6.42
C THR A 57 -5.98 -6.84 -6.10
N LEU A 58 -5.58 -6.08 -7.11
CA LEU A 58 -4.71 -4.92 -6.92
C LEU A 58 -5.40 -3.77 -6.17
N ASN A 59 -6.69 -3.52 -6.46
CA ASN A 59 -7.48 -2.54 -5.71
C ASN A 59 -7.56 -2.90 -4.22
N ARG A 60 -7.66 -4.19 -3.88
CA ARG A 60 -7.65 -4.65 -2.49
C ARG A 60 -6.31 -4.37 -1.81
N LEU A 61 -5.19 -4.57 -2.51
CA LEU A 61 -3.86 -4.22 -2.03
C LEU A 61 -3.76 -2.71 -1.76
N LYS A 62 -4.21 -1.87 -2.70
CA LYS A 62 -4.24 -0.41 -2.57
C LYS A 62 -5.07 0.05 -1.37
N VAL A 63 -6.27 -0.51 -1.19
CA VAL A 63 -7.13 -0.17 -0.04
C VAL A 63 -6.47 -0.58 1.27
N CYS A 64 -5.85 -1.77 1.34
CA CYS A 64 -5.11 -2.20 2.54
C CYS A 64 -3.96 -1.25 2.87
N HIS A 65 -3.15 -0.87 1.87
CA HIS A 65 -2.06 0.08 2.04
C HIS A 65 -2.54 1.42 2.63
N ASN A 66 -3.61 1.96 2.05
CA ASN A 66 -4.20 3.23 2.48
C ASN A 66 -4.78 3.14 3.91
N ASP A 67 -5.48 2.05 4.22
CA ASP A 67 -6.04 1.83 5.55
C ASP A 67 -4.95 1.65 6.62
N ILE A 68 -3.83 1.00 6.30
CA ILE A 68 -2.72 0.86 7.23
C ILE A 68 -2.04 2.20 7.51
N LEU A 69 -1.78 3.02 6.48
CA LEU A 69 -1.20 4.36 6.69
C LEU A 69 -2.09 5.19 7.62
N LYS A 70 -3.41 5.20 7.37
CA LYS A 70 -4.37 5.92 8.23
C LYS A 70 -4.35 5.38 9.66
N ARG A 71 -4.33 4.07 9.85
CA ARG A 71 -4.26 3.44 11.19
C ARG A 71 -2.96 3.80 11.92
N LEU A 72 -1.83 3.79 11.22
CA LEU A 72 -0.53 4.10 11.80
C LEU A 72 -0.44 5.56 12.25
N LEU A 73 -1.05 6.46 11.48
CA LEU A 73 -1.13 7.89 11.78
C LEU A 73 -2.29 8.28 12.71
N GLY A 74 -3.15 7.32 13.08
CA GLY A 74 -4.34 7.60 13.90
C GLY A 74 -5.39 8.47 13.21
N LEU A 75 -5.41 8.49 11.87
CA LEU A 75 -6.35 9.28 11.09
C LEU A 75 -7.74 8.62 11.06
N PRO A 76 -8.83 9.41 11.11
CA PRO A 76 -10.17 8.88 11.01
C PRO A 76 -10.42 8.24 9.64
N ARG A 77 -11.30 7.24 9.59
CA ARG A 77 -11.51 6.40 8.41
C ARG A 77 -12.03 7.18 7.19
N TRP A 78 -12.83 8.21 7.44
CA TRP A 78 -13.39 9.13 6.44
C TRP A 78 -12.40 10.19 5.94
N CYS A 79 -11.20 10.27 6.53
CA CYS A 79 -10.16 11.16 6.02
C CYS A 79 -9.74 10.73 4.62
N SER A 80 -9.57 11.71 3.72
CA SER A 80 -9.09 11.46 2.37
C SER A 80 -7.71 10.80 2.39
N SER A 81 -7.63 9.61 1.79
CA SER A 81 -6.37 8.87 1.69
C SER A 81 -5.34 9.66 0.90
N SER A 82 -5.73 10.26 -0.25
CA SER A 82 -4.81 11.05 -1.08
C SER A 82 -4.26 12.27 -0.33
N LEU A 83 -5.09 12.94 0.47
CA LEU A 83 -4.64 14.02 1.33
C LEU A 83 -3.66 13.52 2.42
N ALA A 84 -3.89 12.34 2.98
CA ALA A 84 -2.98 11.73 3.94
C ALA A 84 -1.62 11.41 3.29
N PHE A 85 -1.59 10.89 2.06
CA PHE A 85 -0.34 10.65 1.33
C PHE A 85 0.40 11.96 1.00
N ALA A 86 -0.31 12.96 0.46
CA ALA A 86 0.26 14.26 0.11
C ALA A 86 0.87 14.98 1.33
N ARG A 87 0.15 15.01 2.46
CA ARG A 87 0.63 15.65 3.70
C ARG A 87 1.83 14.97 4.33
N ASN A 88 2.04 13.69 4.05
CA ASN A 88 3.13 12.91 4.63
C ASN A 88 4.27 12.64 3.63
N GLY A 89 4.18 13.17 2.41
CA GLY A 89 5.21 13.01 1.38
C GLY A 89 5.49 11.55 1.07
N VAL A 90 4.43 10.75 0.92
CA VAL A 90 4.54 9.34 0.51
C VAL A 90 3.73 9.12 -0.75
N ASN A 91 4.30 8.36 -1.68
CA ASN A 91 3.65 8.03 -2.93
C ASN A 91 2.45 7.15 -2.66
N SER A 92 1.31 7.49 -3.27
CA SER A 92 0.21 6.54 -3.30
C SER A 92 0.58 5.37 -4.21
N LEU A 93 0.02 4.20 -3.95
CA LEU A 93 -0.04 3.12 -4.92
C LEU A 93 -1.11 3.48 -5.98
N ASP A 94 -0.94 4.63 -6.63
CA ASP A 94 -1.71 4.97 -7.82
C ASP A 94 -1.07 4.23 -8.99
N VAL A 95 -1.58 3.03 -9.23
CA VAL A 95 -1.49 2.38 -10.52
C VAL A 95 -2.42 3.13 -11.47
N ASP A 96 -1.84 4.02 -12.27
CA ASP A 96 -2.57 4.67 -13.35
C ASP A 96 -3.14 3.60 -14.31
N PRO A 97 -4.46 3.59 -14.57
CA PRO A 97 -5.05 2.69 -15.55
C PRO A 97 -4.57 2.97 -16.99
N LEU A 98 -3.92 4.12 -17.26
CA LEU A 98 -3.27 4.38 -18.54
C LEU A 98 -2.02 3.53 -18.76
N THR A 99 -1.24 3.22 -17.72
CA THR A 99 -0.06 2.35 -17.81
C THR A 99 -0.46 0.90 -18.12
N LEU A 100 -1.65 0.49 -17.68
CA LEU A 100 -2.26 -0.81 -18.00
C LEU A 100 -2.71 -0.92 -19.46
N ARG A 101 -3.04 0.18 -20.17
CA ARG A 101 -3.42 0.12 -21.59
C ARG A 101 -2.24 -0.07 -22.55
N VAL A 102 -1.03 0.31 -22.14
CA VAL A 102 0.17 0.20 -22.98
C VAL A 102 0.67 -1.25 -23.04
N GLN A 103 0.41 -2.07 -22.02
CA GLN A 103 0.87 -3.47 -21.95
C GLN A 103 -0.01 -4.49 -22.70
N PHE A 104 -1.17 -4.09 -23.26
CA PHE A 104 -2.08 -4.97 -24.01
C PHE A 104 -2.17 -4.60 -25.50
N LYS A 105 -1.21 -3.82 -26.01
CA LYS A 105 -1.17 -3.39 -27.41
C LYS A 105 0.17 -3.72 -28.06
N GLU A 106 0.58 -4.98 -27.97
CA GLU A 106 1.54 -5.62 -28.88
C GLU A 106 1.05 -7.03 -29.22
#